data_AF-A0A4Q6BE94-F1
#
_entry.id   AF-A0A4Q6BE94-F1
#
_cell.length_a   1.000
_cell.length_b   1.000
_cell.length_c   1.000
_cell.angle_alpha   90.00
_cell.angle_beta   90.00
_cell.angle_gamma   90.00
#
_symmetry.space_group_name_H-M   'P 1'
#
loop_
_entity.id
_entity.type
_entity.pdbx_description
1 polymer ?
#
loop_
_entity_poly.entity_id
_entity_poly.type
_entity_poly.pdbx_seq_one_letter_code
_entity_poly.pdbx_strand_id
1 'polypeptide(L)'
;MRKTSFLTATFFLTVLAAFAQTGGKISGAIQDESGKALAGATVSLLKAKDSSLVKVAVSDKGGHFDFLQMKEGQYLFSATSVGFAKKFGASFELAASDVVVPAINLLPATKAMNNVVVVAQKPFIESKIDRTIVNVEASPSSAGSSALEILEKSPGISVNTDGIISLRGKSGVIVMLDGKLTYLSAADLATLLKNMPATQLDQIEIMTNPSSKYDASGNAGVINIKTKKGRNDGFNGSLTLGLTSSVYRYNGTTYLLPKSQNSFNFNLKKGKVNLFGNYNPNFFQGRNTMLFDR
;
A
#
# COMPACT_ATOMS: atom_id res chain seq x y z
N MET A 1 -49.04 -25.56 8.11
CA MET A 1 -47.67 -25.32 7.60
C MET A 1 -47.22 -23.86 7.84
N ARG A 2 -47.31 -23.34 9.08
CA ARG A 2 -47.00 -21.93 9.41
C ARG A 2 -45.82 -21.73 10.37
N LYS A 3 -45.16 -22.82 10.79
CA LYS A 3 -44.06 -22.77 11.77
C LYS A 3 -42.65 -22.86 11.14
N THR A 4 -42.54 -23.18 9.85
CA THR A 4 -41.26 -23.28 9.13
C THR A 4 -40.76 -21.94 8.58
N SER A 5 -41.63 -20.93 8.42
CA SER A 5 -41.24 -19.60 7.95
C SER A 5 -40.59 -18.72 9.02
N PHE A 6 -40.82 -18.99 10.31
CA PHE A 6 -40.19 -18.23 11.39
C PHE A 6 -38.74 -18.65 11.64
N LEU A 7 -38.38 -19.91 11.35
CA LEU A 7 -37.02 -20.42 11.54
C LEU A 7 -36.05 -19.94 10.45
N THR A 8 -36.55 -19.69 9.23
CA THR A 8 -35.77 -19.17 8.10
C THR A 8 -35.52 -17.67 8.20
N ALA A 9 -36.39 -16.91 8.88
CA ALA A 9 -36.17 -15.48 9.14
C ALA A 9 -35.07 -15.25 10.19
N THR A 10 -34.94 -16.13 11.20
CA THR A 10 -33.88 -16.01 12.22
C THR A 10 -32.50 -16.37 11.68
N PHE A 11 -32.40 -17.27 10.69
CA PHE A 11 -31.12 -17.61 10.05
C PHE A 11 -30.60 -16.52 9.09
N PHE A 12 -31.47 -15.62 8.62
CA PHE A 12 -31.08 -14.51 7.75
C PHE A 12 -30.61 -13.26 8.53
N LEU A 13 -30.93 -13.17 9.83
CA LEU A 13 -30.58 -12.01 10.65
C LEU A 13 -29.19 -12.13 11.31
N THR A 14 -28.63 -13.33 11.44
CA THR A 14 -27.30 -13.55 12.02
C THR A 14 -26.14 -13.40 11.02
N VAL A 15 -26.42 -13.29 9.72
CA VAL A 15 -25.39 -13.11 8.68
C VAL A 15 -24.97 -11.63 8.50
N LEU A 16 -25.74 -10.68 9.04
CA LEU A 16 -25.43 -9.24 8.93
C LEU A 16 -24.46 -8.71 10.00
N ALA A 17 -24.10 -9.53 11.00
CA ALA A 17 -23.14 -9.14 12.04
C ALA A 17 -21.68 -9.49 11.69
N ALA A 18 -21.41 -10.05 10.51
CA ALA A 18 -20.09 -10.52 10.13
C ALA A 18 -19.41 -9.53 9.16
N PHE A 19 -18.35 -8.89 9.66
CA PHE A 19 -17.26 -8.21 8.93
C PHE A 19 -17.48 -6.76 8.48
N ALA A 20 -17.60 -5.85 9.44
CA ALA A 20 -16.91 -4.57 9.33
C ALA A 20 -15.57 -4.66 10.08
N GLN A 21 -14.63 -5.47 9.59
CA GLN A 21 -13.23 -5.40 10.05
C GLN A 21 -12.58 -4.16 9.42
N THR A 22 -12.94 -2.99 9.92
CA THR A 22 -12.13 -1.79 9.71
C THR A 22 -10.81 -2.05 10.43
N GLY A 23 -9.76 -2.40 9.67
CA GLY A 23 -8.47 -2.73 10.25
C GLY A 23 -8.01 -1.65 11.24
N GLY A 24 -7.57 -2.07 12.43
CA GLY A 24 -7.26 -1.17 13.54
C GLY A 24 -6.18 -0.16 13.17
N LYS A 25 -6.20 1.00 13.85
CA LYS A 25 -5.15 2.02 13.74
C LYS A 25 -4.19 1.90 14.92
N ILE A 26 -2.89 1.89 14.63
CA ILE A 26 -1.85 2.04 15.66
C ILE A 26 -1.28 3.46 15.53
N SER A 27 -1.22 4.23 16.60
CA SER A 27 -0.65 5.58 16.58
C SER A 27 0.26 5.83 17.78
N GLY A 28 1.22 6.73 17.64
CA GLY A 28 2.14 7.09 18.72
C GLY A 28 2.98 8.31 18.37
N ALA A 29 3.92 8.64 19.26
CA ALA A 29 4.85 9.75 19.08
C ALA A 29 6.30 9.31 19.31
N ILE A 30 7.23 9.96 18.61
CA ILE A 30 8.68 9.82 18.80
C ILE A 30 9.24 11.14 19.29
N GLN A 31 10.01 11.05 20.36
CA GLN A 31 10.68 12.18 20.99
C GLN A 31 12.11 11.80 21.42
N ASP A 32 12.93 12.79 21.71
CA ASP A 32 14.23 12.59 22.36
C ASP A 32 14.09 12.49 23.89
N GLU A 33 15.20 12.27 24.61
CA GLU A 33 15.20 12.26 26.09
C GLU A 33 14.76 13.58 26.73
N SER A 34 14.88 14.69 25.99
CA SER A 34 14.44 16.02 26.44
C SER A 34 12.95 16.27 26.18
N GLY A 35 12.22 15.30 25.63
CA GLY A 35 10.81 15.42 25.26
C GLY A 35 10.56 16.20 23.98
N LYS A 36 11.61 16.50 23.20
CA LYS A 36 11.47 17.19 21.91
C LYS A 36 11.01 16.19 20.84
N ALA A 37 9.94 16.54 20.14
CA ALA A 37 9.44 15.77 19.01
C ALA A 37 10.52 15.57 17.93
N LEU A 38 10.67 14.32 17.48
CA LEU A 38 11.60 13.96 16.40
C LEU A 38 10.84 13.75 15.10
N ALA A 39 10.98 14.70 14.18
CA ALA A 39 10.42 14.61 12.84
C ALA A 39 11.29 13.75 11.91
N GLY A 40 10.66 13.01 11.00
CA GLY A 40 11.37 12.18 10.02
C GLY A 40 11.99 10.91 10.59
N ALA A 41 11.67 10.54 11.83
CA ALA A 41 12.08 9.27 12.43
C ALA A 41 11.35 8.12 11.74
N THR A 42 12.07 7.03 11.47
CA THR A 42 11.53 5.82 10.84
C THR A 42 11.04 4.86 11.91
N VAL A 43 9.78 4.44 11.81
CA VAL A 43 9.12 3.50 12.72
C VAL A 43 8.76 2.24 11.95
N SER A 44 9.42 1.14 12.24
CA SER A 44 9.08 -0.17 11.67
C SER A 44 8.23 -0.95 12.65
N LEU A 45 7.06 -1.40 12.20
CA LEU A 45 6.24 -2.36 12.90
C LEU A 45 6.61 -3.77 12.45
N LEU A 46 6.93 -4.62 13.42
CA LEU A 46 7.43 -5.98 13.23
C LEU A 46 6.48 -6.97 13.91
N LYS A 47 6.40 -8.22 13.43
CA LYS A 47 5.67 -9.27 14.16
C LYS A 47 6.44 -9.65 15.42
N ALA A 48 5.73 -9.84 16.53
CA ALA A 48 6.37 -10.23 17.80
C ALA A 48 7.07 -11.61 17.73
N LYS A 49 6.53 -12.53 16.92
CA LYS A 49 7.00 -13.92 16.82
C LYS A 49 8.39 -14.07 16.17
N ASP A 50 8.66 -13.33 15.09
CA ASP A 50 9.82 -13.54 14.23
C ASP A 50 10.52 -12.23 13.80
N SER A 51 10.09 -11.09 14.33
CA SER A 51 10.58 -9.76 13.95
C SER A 51 10.47 -9.45 12.45
N SER A 52 9.62 -10.16 11.70
CA SER A 52 9.39 -9.90 10.28
C SER A 52 8.71 -8.54 10.08
N LEU A 53 9.13 -7.82 9.04
CA LEU A 53 8.63 -6.48 8.73
C LEU A 53 7.17 -6.52 8.25
N VAL A 54 6.30 -5.84 9.00
CA VAL A 54 4.86 -5.72 8.71
C VAL A 54 4.56 -4.43 7.97
N LYS A 55 4.96 -3.28 8.53
CA LYS A 55 4.70 -1.96 7.94
C LYS A 55 5.70 -0.95 8.47
N VAL A 56 5.89 0.14 7.75
CA VAL A 56 6.78 1.23 8.17
C VAL A 56 6.02 2.55 8.15
N ALA A 57 6.34 3.43 9.07
CA ALA A 57 5.82 4.80 9.15
C ALA A 57 6.98 5.78 9.34
N VAL A 58 6.75 7.04 8.98
CA VAL A 58 7.69 8.13 9.20
C VAL A 58 6.99 9.18 10.06
N SER A 59 7.65 9.63 11.12
CA SER A 59 7.08 10.63 12.01
C SER A 59 6.93 12.00 11.34
N ASP A 60 5.85 12.69 11.66
CA ASP A 60 5.55 14.04 11.17
C ASP A 60 6.36 15.13 11.91
N LYS A 61 6.08 16.40 11.61
CA LYS A 61 6.76 17.54 12.25
C LYS A 61 6.57 17.59 13.78
N GLY A 62 5.47 17.04 14.28
CA GLY A 62 5.18 16.91 15.71
C GLY A 62 5.66 15.59 16.32
N GLY A 63 6.39 14.77 15.56
CA GLY A 63 6.88 13.46 16.03
C GLY A 63 5.82 12.35 15.99
N HIS A 64 4.61 12.61 15.49
CA HIS A 64 3.54 11.63 15.48
C HIS A 64 3.68 10.67 14.29
N PHE A 65 3.30 9.41 14.49
CA PHE A 65 3.22 8.40 13.45
C PHE A 65 1.93 7.59 13.58
N ASP A 66 1.49 7.04 12.46
CA ASP A 66 0.33 6.17 12.39
C ASP A 66 0.53 5.00 11.42
N PHE A 67 -0.04 3.86 11.78
CA PHE A 67 -0.21 2.70 10.92
C PHE A 67 -1.71 2.46 10.73
N LEU A 68 -2.15 2.54 9.47
CA LEU A 68 -3.54 2.37 9.09
C LEU A 68 -3.80 0.95 8.57
N GLN A 69 -5.04 0.48 8.76
CA GLN A 69 -5.57 -0.79 8.27
C GLN A 69 -4.76 -2.00 8.77
N MET A 70 -4.49 -2.04 10.06
CA MET A 70 -3.74 -3.12 10.68
C MET A 70 -4.66 -4.31 11.00
N LYS A 71 -4.13 -5.52 10.80
CA LYS A 71 -4.82 -6.76 11.21
C LYS A 71 -4.56 -7.02 12.69
N GLU A 72 -5.47 -7.74 13.34
CA GLU A 72 -5.28 -8.19 14.71
C GLU A 72 -4.05 -9.10 14.83
N GLY A 73 -3.32 -8.97 15.94
CA GLY A 73 -2.13 -9.79 16.19
C GLY A 73 -1.14 -9.15 17.15
N GLN A 74 -0.04 -9.86 17.42
CA GLN A 74 1.04 -9.38 18.29
C GLN A 74 2.16 -8.73 17.50
N TYR A 75 2.49 -7.50 17.89
CA TYR A 75 3.46 -6.66 17.22
C TYR A 75 4.52 -6.14 18.19
N LEU A 76 5.67 -5.78 17.64
CA LEU A 76 6.69 -4.99 18.32
C LEU A 76 7.12 -3.87 17.38
N PHE A 77 7.51 -2.73 17.95
CA PHE A 77 8.01 -1.61 17.16
C PHE A 77 9.53 -1.53 17.24
N SER A 78 10.15 -1.01 16.18
CA SER A 78 11.50 -0.50 16.22
C SER A 78 11.53 0.90 15.63
N ALA A 79 12.17 1.83 16.32
CA ALA A 79 12.29 3.22 15.89
C ALA A 79 13.77 3.57 15.68
N THR A 80 14.05 4.38 14.66
CA THR A 80 15.38 4.91 14.39
C THR A 80 15.28 6.30 13.76
N SER A 81 16.29 7.13 13.97
CA SER A 81 16.37 8.46 13.35
C SER A 81 17.83 8.81 13.09
N VAL A 82 18.09 9.77 12.19
CA VAL A 82 19.44 10.23 11.89
C VAL A 82 20.07 10.83 13.15
N GLY A 83 21.21 10.28 13.57
CA GLY A 83 21.90 10.69 14.80
C GLY A 83 21.41 10.01 16.08
N PHE A 84 20.44 9.09 16.00
CA PHE A 84 19.89 8.35 17.14
C PHE A 84 20.12 6.85 16.99
N ALA A 85 20.28 6.14 18.11
CA ALA A 85 20.40 4.69 18.13
C ALA A 85 19.03 4.03 17.89
N LYS A 86 19.01 2.90 17.16
CA LYS A 86 17.80 2.12 16.96
C LYS A 86 17.30 1.55 18.29
N LYS A 87 16.02 1.75 18.60
CA LYS A 87 15.38 1.24 19.83
C LYS A 87 14.24 0.31 19.50
N PHE A 88 14.11 -0.77 20.25
CA PHE A 88 12.98 -1.69 20.20
C PHE A 88 12.01 -1.42 21.34
N GLY A 89 10.73 -1.57 21.02
CA GLY A 89 9.62 -1.49 21.97
C GLY A 89 9.31 -2.81 22.66
N ALA A 90 8.47 -2.71 23.69
CA ALA A 90 7.78 -3.89 24.20
C ALA A 90 6.79 -4.41 23.15
N SER A 91 6.59 -5.73 23.14
CA SER A 91 5.54 -6.35 22.34
C SER A 91 4.17 -5.98 22.90
N PHE A 92 3.21 -5.75 22.01
CA PHE A 92 1.82 -5.46 22.37
C PHE A 92 0.87 -6.21 21.44
N GLU A 93 -0.36 -6.42 21.90
CA GLU A 93 -1.42 -7.05 21.12
C GLU A 93 -2.34 -5.97 20.55
N LEU A 94 -2.55 -6.00 19.24
CA LEU A 94 -3.57 -5.21 18.57
C LEU A 94 -4.85 -6.05 18.51
N ALA A 95 -5.87 -5.60 19.25
CA ALA A 95 -7.24 -6.10 19.15
C ALA A 95 -8.02 -5.34 18.04
N ALA A 96 -9.32 -5.61 17.91
CA ALA A 96 -10.19 -5.00 16.90
C ALA A 96 -10.34 -3.45 16.99
N SER A 97 -9.78 -2.83 18.02
CA SER A 97 -9.88 -1.39 18.32
C SER A 97 -8.55 -0.66 18.07
N ASP A 98 -8.63 0.66 17.86
CA ASP A 98 -7.46 1.52 17.74
C ASP A 98 -6.58 1.50 19.01
N VAL A 99 -5.26 1.49 18.81
CA VAL A 99 -4.26 1.46 19.89
C VAL A 99 -3.36 2.68 19.78
N VAL A 100 -3.27 3.43 20.88
CA VAL A 100 -2.26 4.49 21.05
C VAL A 100 -1.10 3.92 21.86
N VAL A 101 0.07 3.81 21.24
CA VAL A 101 1.28 3.35 21.93
C VAL A 101 1.93 4.50 22.69
N PRO A 102 2.59 4.22 23.83
CA PRO A 102 3.37 5.21 24.55
C PRO A 102 4.45 5.86 23.68
N ALA A 103 4.81 7.11 24.00
CA ALA A 103 5.85 7.83 23.29
C ALA A 103 7.20 7.09 23.36
N ILE A 104 7.88 7.00 22.21
CA ILE A 104 9.15 6.31 22.09
C ILE A 104 10.28 7.33 22.22
N ASN A 105 11.02 7.26 23.34
CA ASN A 105 12.19 8.10 23.55
C ASN A 105 13.41 7.47 22.86
N LEU A 106 13.97 8.15 21.87
CA LEU A 106 15.22 7.75 21.20
C LEU A 106 16.43 8.37 21.89
N LEU A 107 17.49 7.58 22.01
CA LEU A 107 18.77 7.99 22.57
C LEU A 107 19.72 8.44 21.45
N PRO A 108 20.50 9.52 21.62
CA PRO A 108 21.55 9.87 20.67
C PRO A 108 22.50 8.70 20.45
N ALA A 109 22.88 8.44 19.19
CA ALA A 109 23.84 7.39 18.90
C ALA A 109 25.21 7.80 19.44
N THR A 110 25.73 7.06 20.42
CA THR A 110 27.10 7.24 20.89
C THR A 110 28.05 6.79 19.79
N LYS A 111 28.68 7.76 19.11
CA LYS A 111 29.78 7.50 18.17
C LYS A 111 30.98 6.97 18.96
N ALA A 112 31.07 5.65 19.14
CA ALA A 112 32.36 5.05 19.42
C ALA A 112 33.19 5.15 18.13
N MET A 113 34.22 6.00 18.15
CA MET A 113 35.22 6.10 17.08
C MET A 113 36.05 4.82 17.01
N ASN A 114 35.48 3.76 16.46
CA ASN A 114 36.30 2.74 15.83
C ASN A 114 36.37 3.07 14.35
N ASN A 115 37.58 3.10 13.82
CA ASN A 115 37.95 3.28 12.42
C ASN A 115 37.39 2.17 11.52
N VAL A 116 36.07 1.97 11.56
CA VAL A 116 35.39 1.14 10.59
C VAL A 116 35.23 2.03 9.38
N VAL A 117 35.91 1.66 8.29
CA VAL A 117 35.60 2.17 6.95
C VAL A 117 34.11 1.95 6.75
N VAL A 118 33.31 2.99 7.02
CA VAL A 118 31.85 2.91 6.91
C VAL A 118 31.57 2.86 5.42
N VAL A 119 31.52 1.65 4.86
CA VAL A 119 30.79 1.40 3.62
C VAL A 119 29.35 1.76 3.97
N ALA A 120 28.98 3.02 3.73
CA ALA A 120 27.68 3.56 4.11
C ALA A 120 26.60 2.76 3.38
N GLN A 121 26.01 1.78 4.06
CA GLN A 121 24.79 1.15 3.60
C GLN A 121 23.72 2.23 3.50
N LYS A 122 23.09 2.34 2.33
CA LYS A 122 21.97 3.26 2.14
C LYS A 122 20.90 2.95 3.19
N PRO A 123 20.40 3.95 3.94
CA PRO A 123 19.33 3.71 4.88
C PRO A 123 18.09 3.22 4.15
N PHE A 124 17.34 2.31 4.76
CA PHE A 124 16.13 1.75 4.15
C PHE A 124 15.09 2.83 3.83
N ILE A 125 14.97 3.85 4.66
CA ILE A 125 14.09 5.00 4.44
C ILE A 125 14.87 6.29 4.64
N GLU A 126 14.68 7.21 3.70
CA GLU A 126 15.19 8.58 3.76
C GLU A 126 14.02 9.56 3.71
N SER A 127 13.93 10.43 4.71
CA SER A 127 13.02 11.56 4.66
C SER A 127 13.73 12.76 4.06
N LYS A 128 13.27 13.22 2.89
CA LYS A 128 13.71 14.47 2.26
C LYS A 128 12.60 15.52 2.38
N ILE A 129 12.96 16.78 2.11
CA ILE A 129 12.05 17.93 2.24
C ILE A 129 10.79 17.77 1.36
N ASP A 130 10.96 17.19 0.17
CA ASP A 130 9.93 17.07 -0.86
C ASP A 130 9.35 15.65 -1.00
N ARG A 131 10.04 14.64 -0.48
CA ARG A 131 9.66 13.23 -0.66
C ARG A 131 10.20 12.31 0.43
N THR A 132 9.52 11.20 0.67
CA THR A 132 10.07 10.05 1.41
C THR A 132 10.59 9.02 0.39
N ILE A 133 11.83 8.59 0.53
CA ILE A 133 12.44 7.57 -0.34
C ILE A 133 12.54 6.26 0.45
N VAL A 134 11.99 5.19 -0.10
CA VAL A 134 12.15 3.83 0.38
C VAL A 134 13.16 3.13 -0.53
N ASN A 135 14.37 2.88 -0.02
CA ASN A 135 15.42 2.16 -0.75
C ASN A 135 15.14 0.66 -0.69
N VAL A 136 14.69 0.06 -1.80
CA VAL A 136 14.23 -1.35 -1.79
C VAL A 136 15.38 -2.32 -1.54
N GLU A 137 16.59 -2.01 -2.03
CA GLU A 137 17.79 -2.84 -1.79
C GLU A 137 18.17 -2.95 -0.31
N ALA A 138 17.89 -1.91 0.47
CA ALA A 138 18.16 -1.88 1.91
C ALA A 138 17.01 -2.48 2.73
N SER A 139 15.94 -2.97 2.08
CA SER A 139 14.83 -3.63 2.76
C SER A 139 15.23 -5.05 3.21
N PRO A 140 15.05 -5.39 4.50
CA PRO A 140 15.29 -6.74 5.02
C PRO A 140 14.42 -7.82 4.36
N SER A 141 13.28 -7.43 3.76
CA SER A 141 12.33 -8.34 3.12
C SER A 141 12.27 -8.18 1.59
N SER A 142 13.30 -7.63 0.95
CA SER A 142 13.34 -7.46 -0.51
C SER A 142 13.50 -8.78 -1.28
N ALA A 143 14.19 -9.76 -0.70
CA ALA A 143 14.36 -11.08 -1.30
C ALA A 143 13.05 -11.88 -1.21
N GLY A 144 12.43 -12.15 -2.36
CA GLY A 144 11.23 -12.98 -2.46
C GLY A 144 9.89 -12.22 -2.42
N SER A 145 9.89 -10.91 -2.13
CA SER A 145 8.68 -10.09 -2.20
C SER A 145 8.43 -9.51 -3.59
N SER A 146 7.16 -9.18 -3.87
CA SER A 146 6.75 -8.43 -5.06
C SER A 146 6.88 -6.92 -4.85
N ALA A 147 6.90 -6.14 -5.94
CA ALA A 147 6.87 -4.69 -5.89
C ALA A 147 5.62 -4.17 -5.17
N LEU A 148 4.46 -4.85 -5.34
CA LEU A 148 3.23 -4.51 -4.65
C LEU A 148 3.34 -4.68 -3.13
N GLU A 149 3.96 -5.77 -2.66
CA GLU A 149 4.18 -5.99 -1.22
C GLU A 149 5.12 -4.96 -0.60
N ILE A 150 6.21 -4.60 -1.30
CA ILE A 150 7.10 -3.52 -0.83
C ILE A 150 6.34 -2.20 -0.77
N LEU A 151 5.46 -1.94 -1.75
CA LEU A 151 4.63 -0.75 -1.78
C LEU A 151 3.61 -0.72 -0.64
N GLU A 152 2.94 -1.83 -0.32
CA GLU A 152 2.02 -1.94 0.84
C GLU A 152 2.72 -1.72 2.19
N LYS A 153 3.98 -2.14 2.31
CA LYS A 153 4.79 -1.95 3.53
C LYS A 153 5.35 -0.53 3.65
N SER A 154 5.27 0.27 2.60
CA SER A 154 5.87 1.59 2.53
C SER A 154 5.05 2.64 3.33
N PRO A 155 5.69 3.72 3.82
CA PRO A 155 5.05 4.71 4.69
C PRO A 155 3.79 5.35 4.10
N GLY A 156 2.70 5.26 4.86
CA GLY A 156 1.43 5.88 4.52
C GLY A 156 0.71 5.25 3.32
N ILE A 157 1.21 4.16 2.75
CA ILE A 157 0.56 3.51 1.61
C ILE A 157 -0.35 2.38 2.10
N SER A 158 -1.49 2.26 1.43
CA SER A 158 -2.44 1.18 1.61
C SER A 158 -2.98 0.75 0.25
N VAL A 159 -3.08 -0.56 0.04
CA VAL A 159 -3.70 -1.15 -1.15
C VAL A 159 -4.92 -1.94 -0.69
N ASN A 160 -6.07 -1.70 -1.30
CA ASN A 160 -7.29 -2.44 -0.98
C ASN A 160 -7.41 -3.72 -1.82
N THR A 161 -8.46 -4.51 -1.57
CA THR A 161 -8.72 -5.77 -2.30
C THR A 161 -8.92 -5.57 -3.81
N ASP A 162 -9.38 -4.39 -4.23
CA ASP A 162 -9.57 -4.04 -5.66
C ASP A 162 -8.27 -3.55 -6.33
N GLY A 163 -7.15 -3.51 -5.61
CA GLY A 163 -5.88 -3.01 -6.11
C GLY A 163 -5.77 -1.48 -6.15
N ILE A 164 -6.71 -0.76 -5.54
CA ILE A 164 -6.66 0.70 -5.41
C ILE A 164 -5.59 1.08 -4.39
N ILE A 165 -4.58 1.79 -4.88
CA ILE A 165 -3.50 2.36 -4.06
C ILE A 165 -3.98 3.69 -3.48
N SER A 166 -3.81 3.85 -2.18
CA SER A 166 -4.12 5.07 -1.42
C SER A 166 -2.91 5.53 -0.62
N LEU A 167 -2.81 6.84 -0.42
CA LEU A 167 -1.74 7.48 0.36
C LEU A 167 -2.38 8.27 1.50
N ARG A 168 -2.03 7.91 2.74
CA ARG A 168 -2.58 8.48 3.98
C ARG A 168 -4.11 8.49 3.99
N GLY A 169 -4.72 7.40 3.52
CA GLY A 169 -6.17 7.23 3.42
C GLY A 169 -6.85 7.96 2.26
N LYS A 170 -6.12 8.73 1.45
CA LYS A 170 -6.65 9.39 0.26
C LYS A 170 -6.45 8.52 -0.98
N SER A 171 -7.54 8.26 -1.70
CA SER A 171 -7.53 7.62 -3.02
C SER A 171 -7.30 8.65 -4.13
N GLY A 172 -6.89 8.19 -5.33
CA GLY A 172 -6.57 9.08 -6.46
C GLY A 172 -5.10 9.49 -6.51
N VAL A 173 -4.20 8.65 -5.99
CA VAL A 173 -2.76 8.88 -6.02
C VAL A 173 -2.25 8.68 -7.45
N ILE A 174 -1.42 9.60 -7.92
CA ILE A 174 -0.76 9.45 -9.22
C ILE A 174 0.41 8.48 -9.06
N VAL A 175 0.36 7.35 -9.76
CA VAL A 175 1.47 6.40 -9.79
C VAL A 175 2.31 6.61 -11.05
N MET A 176 3.62 6.65 -10.85
CA MET A 176 4.62 6.74 -11.90
C MET A 176 5.55 5.53 -11.85
N LEU A 177 5.96 5.08 -13.03
CA LEU A 177 7.02 4.10 -13.21
C LEU A 177 8.19 4.79 -13.92
N ASP A 178 9.35 4.82 -13.28
CA ASP A 178 10.56 5.51 -13.77
C ASP A 178 10.35 7.00 -14.09
N GLY A 179 9.40 7.67 -13.43
CA GLY A 179 9.03 9.08 -13.68
C GLY A 179 8.05 9.29 -14.84
N LYS A 180 7.47 8.22 -15.40
CA LYS A 180 6.40 8.29 -16.40
C LYS A 180 5.07 7.90 -15.76
N LEU A 181 4.00 8.60 -16.11
CA LEU A 181 2.64 8.27 -15.66
C LEU A 181 2.24 6.87 -16.13
N THR A 182 1.70 6.06 -15.22
CA THR A 182 1.07 4.79 -15.56
C THR A 182 -0.40 5.03 -15.89
N TYR A 183 -0.81 4.76 -17.13
CA TYR A 183 -2.20 4.87 -17.60
C TYR A 183 -2.99 3.56 -17.44
N LEU A 184 -2.62 2.75 -16.44
CA LEU A 184 -3.27 1.47 -16.15
C LEU A 184 -4.44 1.67 -15.20
N SER A 185 -5.44 0.80 -15.28
CA SER A 185 -6.46 0.70 -14.23
C SER A 185 -5.79 0.30 -12.90
N ALA A 186 -6.44 0.60 -11.76
CA ALA A 186 -5.92 0.21 -10.45
C ALA A 186 -5.64 -1.31 -10.35
N ALA A 187 -6.56 -2.12 -10.88
CA ALA A 187 -6.42 -3.58 -10.90
C ALA A 187 -5.27 -4.06 -11.80
N ASP A 188 -5.10 -3.46 -12.99
CA ASP A 188 -4.00 -3.80 -13.90
C ASP A 188 -2.64 -3.40 -13.32
N LEU A 189 -2.57 -2.22 -12.68
CA LEU A 189 -1.36 -1.76 -12.01
C LEU A 189 -1.00 -2.66 -10.83
N ALA A 190 -1.98 -3.03 -9.98
CA ALA A 190 -1.76 -3.96 -8.88
C ALA A 190 -1.25 -5.31 -9.40
N THR A 191 -1.82 -5.82 -10.50
CA THR A 191 -1.37 -7.06 -11.13
C THR A 191 0.06 -6.95 -11.65
N LEU A 192 0.41 -5.85 -12.33
CA LEU A 192 1.76 -5.59 -12.81
C LEU A 192 2.77 -5.55 -11.65
N LEU A 193 2.45 -4.83 -10.57
CA LEU A 193 3.33 -4.70 -9.41
C LEU A 193 3.43 -6.01 -8.61
N LYS A 194 2.36 -6.81 -8.59
CA LYS A 194 2.38 -8.15 -7.97
C LYS A 194 3.29 -9.12 -8.73
N ASN A 195 3.33 -9.01 -10.05
CA ASN A 195 4.18 -9.84 -10.91
C ASN A 195 5.62 -9.32 -11.05
N MET A 196 5.91 -8.10 -10.57
CA MET A 196 7.24 -7.51 -10.59
C MET A 196 8.01 -7.91 -9.32
N PRO A 197 9.14 -8.64 -9.42
CA PRO A 197 9.97 -8.94 -8.27
C PRO A 197 10.57 -7.66 -7.66
N ALA A 198 10.62 -7.56 -6.33
CA ALA A 198 11.24 -6.43 -5.64
C ALA A 198 12.73 -6.25 -5.99
N THR A 199 13.41 -7.29 -6.46
CA THR A 199 14.80 -7.23 -6.94
C THR A 199 15.00 -6.38 -8.19
N GLN A 200 13.92 -6.10 -8.94
CA GLN A 200 13.92 -5.19 -10.08
C GLN A 200 13.70 -3.72 -9.66
N LEU A 201 13.26 -3.48 -8.42
CA LEU A 201 13.08 -2.14 -7.88
C LEU A 201 14.39 -1.59 -7.30
N ASP A 202 14.64 -0.31 -7.54
CA ASP A 202 15.72 0.46 -6.93
C ASP A 202 15.18 1.16 -5.67
N GLN A 203 14.19 2.05 -5.87
CA GLN A 203 13.59 2.85 -4.80
C GLN A 203 12.12 3.21 -5.09
N ILE A 204 11.36 3.51 -4.04
CA ILE A 204 10.01 4.07 -4.14
C ILE A 204 10.06 5.49 -3.56
N GLU A 205 9.65 6.48 -4.35
CA GLU A 205 9.57 7.87 -3.92
C GLU A 205 8.11 8.23 -3.64
N ILE A 206 7.84 8.76 -2.46
CA ILE A 206 6.50 9.11 -2.00
C ILE A 206 6.47 10.63 -1.80
N MET A 207 5.69 11.32 -2.62
CA MET A 207 5.53 12.77 -2.58
C MET A 207 4.10 13.08 -2.10
N THR A 208 4.00 13.54 -0.86
CA THR A 208 2.71 13.87 -0.22
C THR A 208 2.21 15.27 -0.59
N ASN A 209 3.09 16.13 -1.12
CA ASN A 209 2.76 17.45 -1.63
C ASN A 209 3.38 17.62 -3.03
N PRO A 210 2.72 17.15 -4.10
CA PRO A 210 3.29 17.21 -5.42
C PRO A 210 3.39 18.66 -5.91
N SER A 211 4.35 18.94 -6.79
CA SER A 211 4.45 20.26 -7.42
C SER A 211 3.24 20.54 -8.32
N SER A 212 2.96 21.82 -8.56
CA SER A 212 1.84 22.32 -9.38
C SER A 212 1.73 21.68 -10.78
N LYS A 213 2.80 21.04 -11.27
CA LYS A 213 2.81 20.27 -12.53
C LYS A 213 1.89 19.04 -12.52
N TYR A 214 1.50 18.54 -11.35
CA TYR A 214 0.75 17.28 -11.20
C TYR A 214 -0.62 17.45 -10.50
N ASP A 215 -1.04 18.68 -10.22
CA ASP A 215 -2.24 19.01 -9.42
C ASP A 215 -3.57 18.69 -10.13
N ALA A 216 -3.52 18.35 -11.43
CA ALA A 216 -4.69 18.17 -12.28
C ALA A 216 -5.46 16.84 -12.10
N SER A 217 -4.89 15.83 -11.42
CA SER A 217 -5.47 14.47 -11.38
C SER A 217 -5.92 13.99 -10.01
N GLY A 218 -5.68 14.74 -8.93
CA GLY A 218 -6.14 14.37 -7.58
C GLY A 218 -5.17 14.76 -6.46
N ASN A 219 -5.73 15.34 -5.41
CA ASN A 219 -5.05 15.90 -4.23
C ASN A 219 -4.52 14.82 -3.23
N ALA A 220 -4.17 13.63 -3.72
CA ALA A 220 -3.79 12.48 -2.90
C ALA A 220 -2.27 12.20 -2.89
N GLY A 221 -1.50 12.88 -3.74
CA GLY A 221 -0.04 12.76 -3.82
C GLY A 221 0.46 11.97 -5.03
N VAL A 222 1.78 11.78 -5.11
CA VAL A 222 2.44 11.08 -6.21
C VAL A 222 3.36 9.99 -5.65
N ILE A 223 3.25 8.78 -6.20
CA ILE A 223 4.16 7.66 -5.93
C ILE A 223 4.98 7.40 -7.18
N ASN A 224 6.31 7.43 -7.07
CA ASN A 224 7.22 7.10 -8.16
C ASN A 224 7.98 5.82 -7.86
N ILE A 225 7.73 4.79 -8.65
CA ILE A 225 8.40 3.50 -8.53
C ILE A 225 9.60 3.54 -9.48
N LYS A 226 10.82 3.51 -8.93
CA LYS A 226 12.06 3.46 -9.71
C LYS A 226 12.55 2.03 -9.82
N THR A 227 12.81 1.61 -11.03
CA THR A 227 13.39 0.30 -11.33
C THR A 227 14.90 0.41 -11.52
N LYS A 228 15.62 -0.71 -11.33
CA LYS A 228 17.07 -0.76 -11.52
C LYS A 228 17.42 -0.60 -12.99
N LYS A 229 18.34 0.32 -13.29
CA LYS A 229 18.87 0.52 -14.64
C LYS A 229 19.54 -0.77 -15.14
N GLY A 230 19.18 -1.21 -16.35
CA GLY A 230 19.78 -2.39 -17.01
C GLY A 230 19.12 -3.74 -16.72
N ARG A 231 18.16 -3.83 -15.78
CA ARG A 231 17.39 -5.07 -15.51
C ARG A 231 16.00 -5.11 -16.14
N ASN A 232 15.56 -4.02 -16.77
CA ASN A 232 14.27 -3.94 -17.44
C ASN A 232 14.34 -4.25 -18.94
N ASP A 233 15.51 -4.59 -19.50
CA ASP A 233 15.58 -5.06 -20.88
C ASP A 233 14.90 -6.42 -20.98
N GLY A 234 13.88 -6.50 -21.82
CA GLY A 234 13.05 -7.69 -21.94
C GLY A 234 11.58 -7.35 -22.16
N PHE A 235 10.78 -8.41 -22.26
CA PHE A 235 9.35 -8.37 -22.38
C PHE A 235 8.73 -8.60 -21.00
N ASN A 236 7.87 -7.68 -20.56
CA ASN A 236 6.97 -7.91 -19.43
C ASN A 236 5.53 -7.74 -19.91
N GLY A 237 4.61 -8.48 -19.30
CA GLY A 237 3.20 -8.38 -19.65
C GLY A 237 2.32 -9.12 -18.67
N SER A 238 1.04 -8.77 -18.69
CA SER A 238 0.00 -9.40 -17.89
C SER A 238 -1.21 -9.68 -18.77
N LEU A 239 -1.76 -10.90 -18.66
CA LEU A 239 -3.04 -11.26 -19.24
C LEU A 239 -4.01 -11.53 -18.09
N THR A 240 -5.06 -10.72 -18.02
CA THR A 240 -6.18 -10.92 -17.10
C THR A 240 -7.37 -11.41 -17.90
N LEU A 241 -7.96 -12.51 -17.47
CA LEU A 241 -9.21 -13.03 -18.02
C LEU A 241 -10.23 -13.11 -16.89
N GLY A 242 -11.41 -12.55 -17.11
CA GLY A 242 -12.44 -12.43 -16.09
C GLY A 242 -13.84 -12.58 -16.68
N LEU A 243 -14.67 -13.37 -16.01
CA LEU A 243 -16.10 -13.50 -16.31
C LEU A 243 -16.86 -13.14 -15.04
N THR A 244 -17.76 -12.15 -15.12
CA THR A 244 -18.62 -11.72 -14.03
C THR A 244 -20.07 -11.64 -14.51
N SER A 245 -21.04 -11.66 -13.61
CA SER A 245 -22.45 -11.51 -13.96
C SER A 245 -23.12 -10.54 -13.00
N SER A 246 -23.80 -9.54 -13.54
CA SER A 246 -24.61 -8.63 -12.73
C SER A 246 -26.02 -9.21 -12.58
N VAL A 247 -26.51 -9.25 -11.35
CA VAL A 247 -27.87 -9.70 -11.04
C VAL A 247 -28.77 -8.49 -10.86
N TYR A 248 -29.88 -8.44 -11.56
CA TYR A 248 -30.89 -7.37 -11.44
C TYR A 248 -32.29 -7.98 -11.37
N ARG A 249 -33.16 -7.43 -10.51
CA ARG A 249 -34.52 -7.92 -10.33
C ARG A 249 -35.53 -6.84 -10.74
N TYR A 250 -36.49 -7.20 -11.58
CA TYR A 250 -37.54 -6.31 -12.08
C TYR A 250 -38.86 -7.05 -12.22
N ASN A 251 -39.94 -6.46 -11.71
CA ASN A 251 -41.28 -7.06 -11.70
C ASN A 251 -41.29 -8.54 -11.23
N GLY A 252 -40.45 -8.88 -10.24
CA GLY A 252 -40.34 -10.24 -9.70
C GLY A 252 -39.49 -11.21 -10.52
N THR A 253 -39.01 -10.84 -11.70
CA THR A 253 -38.09 -11.63 -12.53
C THR A 253 -36.64 -11.26 -12.23
N THR A 254 -35.78 -12.27 -12.05
CA THR A 254 -34.33 -12.09 -11.87
C THR A 254 -33.62 -12.24 -13.21
N TYR A 255 -32.86 -11.23 -13.62
CA TYR A 255 -32.03 -11.22 -14.82
C TYR A 255 -30.56 -11.37 -14.45
N LEU A 256 -29.83 -12.16 -15.24
CA LEU A 256 -28.39 -12.33 -15.16
C LEU A 256 -27.76 -11.67 -16.39
N LEU A 257 -26.85 -10.72 -16.17
CA LEU A 257 -26.19 -9.97 -17.22
C LEU A 257 -24.70 -10.33 -17.21
N PRO A 258 -24.25 -11.28 -18.06
CA PRO A 258 -22.86 -11.64 -18.14
C PRO A 258 -22.03 -10.45 -18.65
N LYS A 259 -20.86 -10.28 -18.05
CA LYS A 259 -19.82 -9.33 -18.46
C LYS A 259 -18.47 -10.03 -18.47
N SER A 260 -17.60 -9.65 -19.39
CA SER A 260 -16.20 -10.03 -19.31
C SER A 260 -15.33 -8.86 -18.89
N GLN A 261 -14.28 -9.16 -18.13
CA GLN A 261 -13.24 -8.25 -17.70
C GLN A 261 -11.90 -8.86 -18.13
N ASN A 262 -11.51 -8.55 -19.36
CA ASN A 262 -10.26 -9.01 -19.95
C ASN A 262 -9.31 -7.83 -20.15
N SER A 263 -8.04 -8.04 -19.84
CA SER A 263 -6.99 -7.07 -20.14
C SER A 263 -5.73 -7.78 -20.58
N PHE A 264 -5.07 -7.23 -21.59
CA PHE A 264 -3.73 -7.61 -21.99
C PHE A 264 -2.86 -6.36 -21.95
N ASN A 265 -1.85 -6.38 -21.08
CA ASN A 265 -0.85 -5.32 -20.97
C ASN A 265 0.50 -5.90 -21.33
N PHE A 266 1.29 -5.15 -22.09
CA PHE A 266 2.68 -5.51 -22.35
C PHE A 266 3.58 -4.29 -22.38
N ASN A 267 4.84 -4.49 -21.99
CA ASN A 267 5.91 -3.54 -22.16
C ASN A 267 7.20 -4.28 -22.53
N LEU A 268 7.69 -4.00 -23.73
CA LEU A 268 8.93 -4.50 -24.28
C LEU A 268 9.96 -3.36 -24.29
N LYS A 269 11.04 -3.52 -23.53
CA LYS A 269 12.15 -2.57 -23.51
C LYS A 269 13.41 -3.23 -24.06
N LYS A 270 14.09 -2.55 -24.98
CA LYS A 270 15.40 -2.96 -25.50
C LYS A 270 16.28 -1.72 -25.66
N GLY A 271 17.18 -1.51 -24.70
CA GLY A 271 18.08 -0.36 -24.68
C GLY A 271 17.31 0.96 -24.53
N LYS A 272 17.42 1.85 -25.53
CA LYS A 272 16.74 3.16 -25.53
C LYS A 272 15.29 3.11 -26.02
N VAL A 273 14.84 1.99 -26.60
CA VAL A 273 13.49 1.82 -27.15
C VAL A 273 12.60 1.11 -26.14
N ASN A 274 11.39 1.64 -25.93
CA ASN A 274 10.38 1.05 -25.05
C ASN A 274 9.03 1.06 -25.76
N LEU A 275 8.51 -0.12 -26.11
CA LEU A 275 7.20 -0.32 -26.70
C LEU A 275 6.26 -0.83 -25.61
N PHE A 276 5.12 -0.17 -25.42
CA PHE A 276 4.11 -0.59 -24.45
C PHE A 276 2.73 -0.51 -25.09
N GLY A 277 1.83 -1.36 -24.62
CA GLY A 277 0.46 -1.41 -25.09
C GLY A 277 -0.46 -2.04 -24.08
N ASN A 278 -1.73 -1.65 -24.17
CA ASN A 278 -2.82 -2.19 -23.37
C ASN A 278 -4.01 -2.45 -24.31
N TYR A 279 -4.68 -3.60 -24.13
CA TYR A 279 -5.86 -4.00 -24.88
C TYR A 279 -6.90 -4.58 -23.93
N ASN A 280 -8.13 -4.05 -23.96
CA ASN A 280 -9.23 -4.41 -23.05
C ASN A 280 -10.48 -4.92 -23.80
N PRO A 281 -10.50 -6.17 -24.28
CA PRO A 281 -11.64 -6.74 -24.99
C PRO A 281 -12.75 -7.19 -24.02
N ASN A 282 -13.43 -6.22 -23.41
CA ASN A 282 -14.54 -6.44 -22.50
C ASN A 282 -15.87 -6.56 -23.27
N PHE A 283 -16.70 -7.52 -22.90
CA PHE A 283 -18.04 -7.72 -23.43
C PHE A 283 -19.08 -7.39 -22.37
N PHE A 284 -20.12 -6.63 -22.74
CA PHE A 284 -21.28 -6.35 -21.91
C PHE A 284 -22.55 -6.43 -22.76
N GLN A 285 -23.52 -7.23 -22.32
CA GLN A 285 -24.84 -7.27 -22.92
C GLN A 285 -25.87 -6.88 -21.86
N GLY A 286 -26.36 -5.64 -21.94
CA GLY A 286 -27.40 -5.10 -21.06
C GLY A 286 -28.35 -4.17 -21.81
N ARG A 287 -29.57 -4.01 -21.30
CA ARG A 287 -30.61 -3.15 -21.89
C ARG A 287 -30.85 -1.98 -20.94
N ASN A 288 -30.56 -0.75 -21.37
CA ASN A 288 -30.91 0.46 -20.62
C ASN A 288 -32.36 0.85 -20.97
N THR A 289 -33.30 0.64 -20.05
CA THR A 289 -34.65 1.21 -20.18
C THR A 289 -34.76 2.41 -19.25
N MET A 290 -34.77 3.61 -19.82
CA MET A 290 -35.12 4.83 -19.09
C MET A 290 -36.65 4.97 -19.13
N LEU A 291 -37.29 4.84 -17.97
CA LEU A 291 -38.71 5.15 -17.82
C LEU A 291 -38.82 6.65 -17.51
N PHE A 292 -39.38 7.41 -18.44
CA PHE A 292 -39.80 8.78 -18.18
C PHE A 292 -41.22 8.73 -17.62
N ASP A 293 -41.36 9.02 -16.33
CA ASP A 293 -42.68 9.30 -15.75
C ASP A 293 -43.08 10.72 -16.21
N ARG A 294 -44.28 10.85 -16.78
CA ARG A 294 -44.89 12.12 -17.21
C ARG A 294 -46.12 12.39 -16.37
#